data_AF-A0A6A5AWD3-F1
#
_entry.id   AF-A0A6A5AWD3-F1
#
_cell.length_a   1.000
_cell.length_b   1.000
_cell.length_c   1.000
_cell.angle_alpha   90.00
_cell.angle_beta   90.00
_cell.angle_gamma   90.00
#
_symmetry.space_group_name_H-M   'P 1'
#
loop_
_entity.id
_entity.type
_entity.pdbx_description
1 polymer ?
#
loop_
_entity_poly.entity_id
_entity_poly.type
_entity_poly.pdbx_seq_one_letter_code
_entity_poly.pdbx_strand_id
1 'polypeptide(L)'
;MMKGDKAVVLESVKQSQNSLCYASQDLLCDNQFLLEIVKSGCNLVLDYVPEEISNDKEFILQAIKLNSLSIVSSKHVHIVSDKEFMLEAVMNNGYALNYASDEVKQDPEIVMEALKCNGFVLKYSDELYQSRMHHCYHDAYLGMTMSLR
;
A
#
# COMPACT_ATOMS: atom_id res chain seq x y z
N MET A 1 12.95 29.94 8.10
CA MET A 1 11.99 29.24 9.00
C MET A 1 12.00 27.77 8.59
N MET A 2 12.69 26.89 9.32
CA MET A 2 13.07 25.54 8.84
C MET A 2 11.88 24.60 8.55
N LYS A 3 10.68 24.89 9.10
CA LYS A 3 9.47 24.08 8.95
C LYS A 3 8.73 24.23 7.63
N GLY A 4 9.01 25.30 6.87
CA GLY A 4 8.36 25.59 5.58
C GLY A 4 9.22 25.30 4.36
N ASP A 5 10.45 24.81 4.57
CA ASP A 5 11.34 24.43 3.47
C ASP A 5 11.12 22.97 3.12
N LYS A 6 10.57 22.72 1.91
CA LYS A 6 10.27 21.37 1.40
C LYS A 6 11.48 20.44 1.46
N ALA A 7 12.67 20.91 1.09
CA ALA A 7 13.87 20.09 1.03
C ALA A 7 14.32 19.67 2.44
N VAL A 8 14.28 20.61 3.40
CA VAL A 8 14.61 20.33 4.80
C VAL A 8 13.61 19.34 5.42
N VAL A 9 12.31 19.55 5.20
CA VAL A 9 11.26 18.65 5.71
C VAL A 9 11.41 17.26 5.10
N LEU A 10 11.55 17.14 3.78
CA LEU A 10 11.73 15.87 3.09
C LEU A 10 12.94 15.09 3.62
N GLU A 11 14.08 15.75 3.81
CA GLU A 11 15.28 15.09 4.34
C GLU A 11 15.07 14.64 5.79
N SER A 12 14.39 15.44 6.61
CA SER A 12 14.06 15.05 7.99
C SER A 12 13.17 13.81 8.04
N VAL A 13 12.18 13.72 7.15
CA VAL A 13 11.20 12.61 7.12
C VAL A 13 11.86 11.30 6.71
N LYS A 14 12.85 11.35 5.82
CA LYS A 14 13.66 10.17 5.47
C LYS A 14 14.43 9.61 6.66
N GLN A 15 14.89 10.46 7.57
CA GLN A 15 15.60 10.03 8.78
C GLN A 15 14.64 9.54 9.87
N SER A 16 13.49 10.19 10.00
CA SER A 16 12.45 9.83 10.96
C SER A 16 11.09 10.23 10.44
N GLN A 17 10.25 9.25 10.11
CA GLN A 17 8.93 9.52 9.50
C GLN A 17 8.02 10.38 10.40
N ASN A 18 8.18 10.26 11.73
CA ASN A 18 7.46 11.08 12.71
C ASN A 18 7.81 12.58 12.62
N SER A 19 8.92 12.96 11.98
CA SER A 19 9.29 14.38 11.84
C SER A 19 8.29 15.18 11.01
N LEU A 20 7.44 14.50 10.23
CA LEU A 20 6.38 15.13 9.44
C LEU A 20 5.43 15.97 10.32
N CYS A 21 5.25 15.61 11.60
CA CYS A 21 4.45 16.40 12.55
C CYS A 21 4.97 17.83 12.77
N TYR A 22 6.22 18.13 12.39
CA TYR A 22 6.81 19.46 12.51
C TYR A 22 6.73 20.29 11.23
N ALA A 23 6.23 19.73 10.12
CA ALA A 23 6.01 20.47 8.89
C ALA A 23 5.00 21.60 9.10
N SER A 24 5.15 22.70 8.37
CA SER A 24 4.16 23.78 8.41
C SER A 24 2.82 23.34 7.82
N GLN A 25 1.74 23.96 8.28
CA GLN A 25 0.39 23.69 7.77
C GLN A 25 0.31 23.82 6.24
N ASP A 26 0.95 24.83 5.66
CA ASP A 26 0.99 25.04 4.21
C ASP A 26 1.56 23.83 3.45
N LEU A 27 2.55 23.13 4.04
CA LEU A 27 3.13 21.93 3.44
C LEU A 27 2.25 20.70 3.67
N LEU A 28 1.57 20.63 4.82
CA LEU A 28 0.59 19.58 5.12
C LEU A 28 -0.71 19.71 4.31
N CYS A 29 -0.90 20.83 3.60
CA CYS A 29 -1.99 21.04 2.64
C CYS A 29 -1.52 21.02 1.18
N ASP A 30 -0.23 20.76 0.91
CA ASP A 30 0.33 20.71 -0.43
C ASP A 30 0.38 19.27 -0.94
N ASN A 31 -0.65 18.86 -1.68
CA ASN A 31 -0.76 17.51 -2.24
C ASN A 31 0.48 17.08 -3.04
N GLN A 32 1.11 17.98 -3.80
CA GLN A 32 2.31 17.62 -4.58
C GLN A 32 3.47 17.27 -3.66
N PHE A 33 3.71 18.10 -2.64
CA PHE A 33 4.74 17.83 -1.65
C PHE A 33 4.45 16.56 -0.85
N LEU A 34 3.20 16.35 -0.43
CA LEU A 34 2.81 15.15 0.30
C LEU A 34 3.01 13.87 -0.55
N LEU A 35 2.75 13.92 -1.85
CA LEU A 35 3.03 12.79 -2.75
C LEU A 35 4.54 12.50 -2.88
N GLU A 36 5.40 13.53 -2.82
CA GLU A 36 6.85 13.32 -2.71
C GLU A 36 7.24 12.61 -1.41
N ILE A 37 6.59 12.96 -0.29
CA ILE A 37 6.78 12.30 1.00
C ILE A 37 6.32 10.84 0.94
N VAL A 38 5.15 10.56 0.37
CA VAL A 38 4.65 9.18 0.14
C VAL A 38 5.66 8.37 -0.68
N LYS A 39 6.15 8.95 -1.79
CA LYS A 39 7.13 8.32 -2.67
C LYS A 39 8.46 8.01 -1.97
N SER A 40 8.82 8.77 -0.92
CA SER A 40 10.01 8.51 -0.11
C SER A 40 9.89 7.26 0.79
N GLY A 41 8.70 6.67 0.89
CA GLY A 41 8.43 5.50 1.73
C GLY A 41 7.79 5.84 3.09
N CYS A 42 7.43 7.11 3.32
CA CYS A 42 6.76 7.52 4.56
C CYS A 42 5.34 6.96 4.60
N ASN A 43 4.99 6.22 5.67
CA ASN A 43 3.68 5.61 5.85
C ASN A 43 2.79 6.30 6.90
N LEU A 44 3.20 7.48 7.34
CA LEU A 44 2.51 8.27 8.36
C LEU A 44 1.87 9.53 7.79
N VAL A 45 1.82 9.68 6.46
CA VAL A 45 1.31 10.90 5.83
C VAL A 45 -0.12 11.19 6.27
N LEU A 46 -0.99 10.18 6.21
CA LEU A 46 -2.39 10.34 6.62
C LEU A 46 -2.59 10.54 8.14
N ASP A 47 -1.59 10.26 8.97
CA ASP A 47 -1.64 10.50 10.42
C ASP A 47 -1.44 11.99 10.78
N TYR A 48 -0.86 12.79 9.88
CA TYR A 48 -0.47 14.17 10.16
C TYR A 48 -1.14 15.23 9.28
N VAL A 49 -1.75 14.84 8.17
CA VAL A 49 -2.46 15.79 7.30
C VAL A 49 -3.85 16.12 7.87
N PRO A 50 -4.44 17.27 7.50
CA PRO A 50 -5.80 17.63 7.87
C PRO A 50 -6.85 16.66 7.32
N GLU A 51 -8.03 16.63 7.95
CA GLU A 51 -9.14 15.76 7.53
C GLU A 51 -9.56 16.00 6.07
N GLU A 52 -9.45 17.24 5.59
CA GLU A 52 -9.75 17.60 4.20
C GLU A 52 -8.85 16.85 3.22
N ILE A 53 -7.58 16.65 3.56
CA ILE A 53 -6.61 15.91 2.75
C ILE A 53 -6.76 14.41 2.95
N SER A 54 -6.96 13.95 4.20
CA SER A 54 -7.10 12.52 4.48
C SER A 54 -8.40 11.92 3.96
N ASN A 55 -9.40 12.74 3.64
CA ASN A 55 -10.66 12.33 3.01
C ASN A 55 -10.69 12.67 1.50
N ASP A 56 -9.65 13.29 0.95
CA ASP A 56 -9.54 13.55 -0.49
C ASP A 56 -9.25 12.23 -1.22
N LYS A 57 -10.29 11.69 -1.86
CA LYS A 57 -10.22 10.43 -2.61
C LYS A 57 -9.15 10.47 -3.72
N GLU A 58 -9.00 11.61 -4.39
CA GLU A 58 -8.05 11.73 -5.50
C GLU A 58 -6.61 11.69 -4.99
N PHE A 59 -6.33 12.41 -3.90
CA PHE A 59 -5.04 12.35 -3.23
C PHE A 59 -4.72 10.93 -2.74
N ILE A 60 -5.68 10.28 -2.06
CA ILE A 60 -5.53 8.90 -1.55
C ILE A 60 -5.22 7.92 -2.67
N LEU A 61 -5.95 7.99 -3.80
CA LEU A 61 -5.70 7.12 -4.95
C LEU A 61 -4.30 7.33 -5.54
N GLN A 62 -3.88 8.58 -5.71
CA GLN A 62 -2.53 8.89 -6.18
C GLN A 62 -1.47 8.36 -5.22
N ALA A 63 -1.69 8.49 -3.91
CA ALA A 63 -0.79 8.00 -2.90
C ALA A 63 -0.72 6.46 -2.85
N ILE A 64 -1.86 5.76 -3.00
CA ILE A 64 -1.90 4.29 -3.09
C ILE A 64 -1.09 3.79 -4.29
N LYS A 65 -1.20 4.48 -5.44
CA LYS A 65 -0.43 4.13 -6.65
C LYS A 65 1.07 4.31 -6.47
N LEU A 66 1.50 5.27 -5.66
CA LEU A 66 2.92 5.50 -5.34
C LEU A 66 3.44 4.51 -4.31
N ASN A 67 2.68 4.27 -3.24
CA ASN A 67 3.03 3.37 -2.16
C ASN A 67 1.75 2.98 -1.38
N SER A 68 1.13 1.88 -1.79
CA SER A 68 -0.10 1.35 -1.17
C SER A 68 0.02 1.22 0.36
N LEU A 69 1.12 0.67 0.87
CA LEU A 69 1.34 0.45 2.30
C LEU A 69 1.46 1.75 3.11
N SER A 70 1.73 2.88 2.46
CA SER A 70 1.74 4.18 3.14
C SER A 70 0.36 4.67 3.56
N ILE A 71 -0.68 4.17 2.90
CA ILE A 71 -2.05 4.66 3.02
C ILE A 71 -2.95 3.61 3.67
N VAL A 72 -2.83 2.34 3.23
CA VAL A 72 -3.64 1.25 3.77
C VAL A 72 -3.04 0.72 5.07
N SER A 73 -3.21 1.48 6.16
CA SER A 73 -2.95 1.04 7.53
C SER A 73 -4.26 0.82 8.29
N SER A 74 -4.20 0.05 9.38
CA SER A 74 -5.39 -0.29 10.18
C SER A 74 -6.09 0.91 10.84
N LYS A 75 -5.55 2.13 10.71
CA LYS A 75 -6.12 3.35 11.29
C LYS A 75 -7.21 3.98 10.40
N HIS A 76 -7.18 3.76 9.10
CA HIS A 76 -8.11 4.40 8.16
C HIS A 76 -9.21 3.42 7.73
N VAL A 77 -10.15 3.16 8.65
CA VAL A 77 -11.20 2.15 8.50
C VAL A 77 -12.01 2.28 7.20
N HIS A 78 -12.23 3.53 6.76
CA HIS A 78 -12.99 3.80 5.54
C HIS A 78 -12.23 3.37 4.28
N ILE A 79 -10.89 3.47 4.25
CA ILE A 79 -10.07 3.05 3.11
C ILE A 79 -10.01 1.53 3.07
N VAL A 80 -9.73 0.88 4.20
CA VAL A 80 -9.56 -0.58 4.25
C VAL A 80 -10.85 -1.37 4.06
N SER A 81 -12.01 -0.71 4.14
CA SER A 81 -13.32 -1.30 3.87
C SER A 81 -13.86 -0.93 2.49
N ASP A 82 -13.26 0.04 1.80
CA ASP A 82 -13.66 0.44 0.45
C ASP A 82 -13.01 -0.51 -0.57
N LYS A 83 -13.84 -1.22 -1.33
CA LYS A 83 -13.39 -2.22 -2.30
C LYS A 83 -12.60 -1.59 -3.45
N GLU A 84 -12.94 -0.38 -3.89
CA GLU A 84 -12.26 0.29 -5.00
C GLU A 84 -10.84 0.66 -4.58
N PHE A 85 -10.68 1.26 -3.40
CA PHE A 85 -9.36 1.57 -2.86
C PHE A 85 -8.52 0.32 -2.57
N MET A 86 -9.15 -0.72 -2.01
CA MET A 86 -8.42 -1.95 -1.72
C MET A 86 -8.04 -2.72 -2.99
N LEU A 87 -8.85 -2.68 -4.04
CA LEU A 87 -8.50 -3.25 -5.35
C LEU A 87 -7.26 -2.57 -5.92
N GLU A 88 -7.23 -1.23 -5.96
CA GLU A 88 -6.05 -0.47 -6.41
C GLU A 88 -4.82 -0.77 -5.54
N ALA A 89 -5.01 -0.86 -4.22
CA ALA A 89 -3.93 -1.14 -3.29
C ALA A 89 -3.32 -2.53 -3.48
N VAL A 90 -4.13 -3.58 -3.68
CA VAL A 90 -3.62 -4.94 -3.90
C VAL A 90 -2.98 -5.12 -5.27
N MET A 91 -3.48 -4.41 -6.30
CA MET A 91 -2.86 -4.40 -7.61
C MET A 91 -1.46 -3.76 -7.56
N ASN A 92 -1.26 -2.75 -6.71
CA ASN A 92 0.03 -2.13 -6.45
C ASN A 92 0.95 -3.01 -5.58
N ASN A 93 0.42 -3.63 -4.52
CA ASN A 93 1.12 -4.56 -3.65
C ASN A 93 0.14 -5.54 -2.99
N GLY A 94 0.21 -6.83 -3.35
CA GLY A 94 -0.69 -7.85 -2.81
C GLY A 94 -0.72 -7.94 -1.27
N TYR A 95 0.35 -7.52 -0.56
CA TYR A 95 0.37 -7.46 0.90
C TYR A 95 -0.65 -6.49 1.50
N ALA A 96 -1.13 -5.51 0.72
CA ALA A 96 -2.19 -4.59 1.13
C ALA A 96 -3.45 -5.31 1.63
N LEU A 97 -3.72 -6.52 1.12
CA LEU A 97 -4.82 -7.38 1.57
C LEU A 97 -4.78 -7.67 3.08
N ASN A 98 -3.59 -7.65 3.70
CA ASN A 98 -3.47 -7.87 5.14
C ASN A 98 -4.14 -6.77 5.98
N TYR A 99 -4.25 -5.56 5.44
CA TYR A 99 -4.85 -4.40 6.12
C TYR A 99 -6.34 -4.23 5.84
N ALA A 100 -6.87 -4.87 4.80
CA ALA A 100 -8.30 -4.86 4.47
C ALA A 100 -9.18 -5.26 5.66
N SER A 101 -10.41 -4.77 5.67
CA SER A 101 -11.47 -5.23 6.57
C SER A 101 -11.75 -6.73 6.35
N ASP A 102 -12.34 -7.40 7.35
CA ASP A 102 -12.61 -8.84 7.26
C ASP A 102 -13.57 -9.20 6.10
N GLU A 103 -14.46 -8.29 5.73
CA GLU A 103 -15.34 -8.43 4.56
C GLU A 103 -14.53 -8.37 3.26
N VAL A 104 -13.67 -7.36 3.11
CA VAL A 104 -12.84 -7.18 1.91
C VAL A 104 -11.80 -8.28 1.77
N LYS A 105 -11.27 -8.80 2.88
CA LYS A 105 -10.35 -9.97 2.90
C LYS A 105 -10.96 -11.25 2.34
N GLN A 106 -12.28 -11.34 2.29
CA GLN A 106 -13.01 -12.49 1.77
C GLN A 106 -13.53 -12.24 0.36
N ASP A 107 -13.32 -11.05 -0.20
CA ASP A 107 -13.73 -10.73 -1.56
C ASP A 107 -12.86 -11.51 -2.57
N PRO A 108 -13.46 -12.43 -3.37
CA PRO A 108 -12.68 -13.29 -4.27
C PRO A 108 -11.91 -12.51 -5.34
N GLU A 109 -12.43 -11.38 -5.80
CA GLU A 109 -11.77 -10.56 -6.82
C GLU A 109 -10.49 -9.94 -6.26
N ILE A 110 -10.60 -9.30 -5.09
CA ILE A 110 -9.46 -8.64 -4.43
C ILE A 110 -8.41 -9.68 -3.99
N VAL A 111 -8.81 -10.85 -3.50
CA VAL A 111 -7.90 -11.94 -3.16
C VAL A 111 -7.15 -12.44 -4.40
N MET A 112 -7.83 -12.57 -5.53
CA MET A 112 -7.22 -13.00 -6.79
C MET A 112 -6.22 -11.96 -7.33
N GLU A 113 -6.54 -10.67 -7.25
CA GLU A 113 -5.61 -9.61 -7.67
C GLU A 113 -4.37 -9.53 -6.76
N ALA A 114 -4.52 -9.72 -5.45
CA ALA A 114 -3.38 -9.83 -4.54
C ALA A 114 -2.46 -11.01 -4.90
N LEU A 115 -3.05 -12.16 -5.25
CA LEU A 115 -2.33 -13.34 -5.72
C LEU A 115 -1.59 -13.06 -7.02
N LYS A 116 -2.24 -12.42 -8.00
CA LYS A 116 -1.59 -12.09 -9.28
C LYS A 116 -0.44 -11.09 -9.11
N CYS A 117 -0.58 -10.12 -8.19
CA CYS A 117 0.41 -9.08 -7.96
C CYS A 117 1.76 -9.66 -7.48
N ASN A 118 1.77 -10.45 -6.41
CA ASN A 118 3.01 -11.02 -5.85
C ASN A 118 2.83 -12.36 -5.13
N GLY A 119 1.75 -13.09 -5.44
CA GLY A 119 1.45 -14.40 -4.87
C GLY A 119 0.91 -14.34 -3.45
N PHE A 120 0.50 -13.16 -2.96
CA PHE A 120 0.04 -12.98 -1.59
C PHE A 120 -1.41 -13.44 -1.42
N VAL A 121 -1.64 -14.28 -0.42
CA VAL A 121 -2.97 -14.73 0.03
C VAL A 121 -2.95 -14.90 1.53
N LEU A 122 -4.10 -14.69 2.19
CA LEU A 122 -4.20 -14.82 3.65
C LEU A 122 -4.47 -16.25 4.12
N LYS A 123 -5.02 -17.09 3.25
CA LYS A 123 -5.40 -18.47 3.58
C LYS A 123 -4.95 -19.41 2.47
N TYR A 124 -4.53 -20.60 2.86
CA TYR A 124 -4.27 -21.68 1.93
C TYR A 124 -5.60 -22.28 1.45
N SER A 125 -5.68 -22.54 0.14
CA SER A 125 -6.61 -23.48 -0.45
C SER A 125 -5.94 -24.14 -1.66
N ASP A 126 -6.36 -25.35 -2.02
CA ASP A 126 -5.82 -26.01 -3.22
C ASP A 126 -6.08 -25.17 -4.48
N GLU A 127 -7.24 -24.53 -4.58
CA GLU A 127 -7.58 -23.60 -5.66
C GLU A 127 -6.58 -22.43 -5.74
N LEU A 128 -6.35 -21.70 -4.64
CA LEU A 128 -5.41 -20.57 -4.62
C LEU A 128 -3.98 -21.03 -4.84
N TYR A 129 -3.61 -22.23 -4.36
CA TYR A 129 -2.31 -22.81 -4.66
C TYR A 129 -2.14 -23.05 -6.17
N GLN A 130 -3.12 -23.69 -6.83
CA GLN A 130 -3.08 -23.91 -8.27
C GLN A 130 -3.08 -22.59 -9.05
N SER A 131 -3.92 -21.62 -8.67
CA SER A 131 -3.90 -20.28 -9.26
C SER A 131 -2.55 -19.60 -9.08
N ARG A 132 -1.92 -19.71 -7.91
CA ARG A 132 -0.58 -19.15 -7.67
C ARG A 132 0.49 -19.85 -8.51
N MET A 133 0.45 -21.19 -8.59
CA MET A 133 1.37 -21.93 -9.46
C MET A 133 1.20 -21.51 -10.92
N HIS A 134 -0.05 -21.36 -11.38
CA HIS A 134 -0.36 -20.89 -12.72
C HIS A 134 0.09 -19.44 -12.96
N HIS A 135 -0.32 -18.49 -12.13
CA HIS A 135 -0.05 -17.07 -12.39
C HIS A 135 1.38 -16.65 -12.06
N CYS A 136 1.98 -17.19 -11.00
CA CYS A 136 3.29 -16.76 -10.52
C CYS A 136 4.44 -17.64 -10.99
N TYR A 137 4.18 -18.91 -11.38
CA TYR A 137 5.24 -19.91 -11.62
C TYR A 137 5.02 -20.82 -12.84
N HIS A 138 4.07 -20.55 -13.76
CA HIS A 138 3.75 -21.50 -14.85
C HIS A 138 4.93 -21.87 -15.74
N ASP A 139 5.93 -20.98 -15.87
CA ASP A 139 7.16 -21.22 -16.64
C ASP A 139 8.41 -21.37 -15.74
N ALA A 140 8.23 -21.50 -14.43
CA ALA A 140 9.35 -21.68 -13.52
C ALA A 140 9.97 -23.09 -13.72
N TYR A 141 11.21 -23.12 -14.20
CA TYR A 141 11.98 -24.36 -14.28
C TYR A 141 12.38 -24.82 -12.86
N LEU A 142 11.66 -25.81 -12.31
CA LEU A 142 11.91 -26.33 -10.96
C LEU A 142 13.12 -27.29 -10.87
N GLY A 143 13.87 -27.49 -11.97
CA GLY A 143 14.94 -28.48 -12.05
C GLY A 143 14.39 -29.91 -12.09
N MET A 144 15.12 -30.82 -12.74
CA MET A 144 14.77 -32.23 -12.65
C MET A 144 15.00 -32.70 -11.21
N THR A 145 13.93 -33.01 -10.48
CA THR A 145 14.04 -33.96 -9.36
C THR A 145 14.38 -35.31 -9.98
N MET A 146 15.68 -35.62 -10.07
CA MET A 146 16.10 -37.00 -10.25
C MET A 146 15.54 -37.76 -9.04
N SER A 147 14.46 -38.50 -9.28
CA SER A 147 14.05 -39.59 -8.40
C SER A 147 15.29 -40.45 -8.16
N LEU A 148 15.82 -40.41 -6.94
CA LEU A 148 16.66 -41.48 -6.46
C LEU A 148 15.85 -42.78 -6.59
N ARG A 149 16.51 -43.79 -7.15
CA ARG A 149 15.97 -45.09 -7.54
C ARG A 149 15.22 -45.80 -6.42
#